data_AF-A0A9P5X9R9-F1
#
_entry.id   AF-A0A9P5X9R9-F1
#
_cell.length_a   1.000
_cell.length_b   1.000
_cell.length_c   1.000
_cell.angle_alpha   90.00
_cell.angle_beta   90.00
_cell.angle_gamma   90.00
#
_symmetry.space_group_name_H-M   'P 1'
#
loop_
_entity.id
_entity.type
_entity.pdbx_description
1 polymer ?
#
loop_
_entity_poly.entity_id
_entity_poly.type
_entity_poly.pdbx_seq_one_letter_code
_entity_poly.pdbx_strand_id
1 'polypeptide(L)'
;MGKLSFGLLGLSMGLGLFYLGREWEEEELQAKKLKPEYAPLGRWNRTKERVGDLFDYFNKPAWTELLPPPYPPPHQKPYTLLISIDDLLVTSTWDRHHGWRTAKRPGVDYFLAYISQFYEVVVFTTQNYYTAIPVLDKLDKYNFFIAHRLFREATRSINGTIVKDLSYLNRDLSKVVALDTDPSHYMTHPENAIVLSKWKGDPNDRDLVAMIPFLESIAIYKPADVRPILEAYQGKDIPIEYAKKEAEAKAKHVEEWKKKSHLVSSSSFSSLFGLSQSSQAPRGQPPPTYLEQKRMEAQRQYIEEQKYIEANREVMDKLLEQEQQAMVNQAPGSLFEMFGQMKKPESPEGQAGEARQQGQEGDLLQEDAGKKA
;
A
#
# COMPACT_ATOMS: atom_id res chain seq x y z
N MET A 1 47.04 -38.27 1.51
CA MET A 1 46.50 -36.92 1.27
C MET A 1 45.13 -36.68 1.91
N GLY A 2 44.14 -37.58 1.75
CA GLY A 2 42.79 -37.38 2.32
C GLY A 2 42.72 -37.17 3.84
N LYS A 3 43.39 -38.00 4.65
CA LYS A 3 43.34 -37.88 6.13
C LYS A 3 43.89 -36.56 6.69
N LEU A 4 44.94 -36.02 6.07
CA LEU A 4 45.51 -34.72 6.45
C LEU A 4 44.58 -33.57 6.06
N SER A 5 43.94 -33.68 4.89
CA SER A 5 42.97 -32.70 4.40
C SER A 5 41.71 -32.66 5.28
N PHE A 6 41.16 -33.81 5.69
CA PHE A 6 40.06 -33.87 6.65
C PHE A 6 40.43 -33.30 8.03
N GLY A 7 41.66 -33.54 8.49
CA GLY A 7 42.18 -32.96 9.73
C GLY A 7 42.26 -31.43 9.69
N LEU A 8 42.77 -30.87 8.59
CA LEU A 8 42.88 -29.43 8.39
C LEU A 8 41.49 -28.75 8.30
N LEU A 9 40.54 -29.41 7.64
CA LEU A 9 39.17 -28.92 7.48
C LEU A 9 38.42 -28.93 8.80
N GLY A 10 38.57 -29.98 9.61
CA GLY A 10 38.01 -30.04 10.96
C GLY A 10 38.59 -28.98 11.91
N LEU A 11 39.90 -28.71 11.81
CA LEU A 11 40.58 -27.69 12.62
C LEU A 11 40.14 -26.27 12.20
N SER A 12 40.02 -26.01 10.89
CA SER A 12 39.47 -24.77 10.35
C SER A 12 38.02 -24.54 10.81
N MET A 13 37.17 -25.56 10.73
CA MET A 13 35.77 -25.47 11.15
C MET A 13 35.64 -25.28 12.66
N GLY A 14 36.49 -25.94 13.46
CA GLY A 14 36.55 -25.73 14.91
C GLY A 14 36.98 -24.32 15.31
N LEU A 15 37.99 -23.76 14.63
CA LEU A 15 38.42 -22.37 14.82
C LEU A 15 37.32 -21.37 14.40
N GLY A 16 36.61 -21.65 13.30
CA GLY A 16 35.46 -20.87 12.85
C GLY A 16 34.32 -20.84 13.88
N LEU A 17 33.93 -22.00 14.41
CA LEU A 17 32.89 -22.09 15.45
C LEU A 17 33.32 -21.40 16.76
N PHE A 18 34.62 -21.48 17.10
CA PHE A 18 35.17 -20.79 18.26
C PHE A 18 35.14 -19.27 18.10
N TYR A 19 35.45 -18.77 16.90
CA TYR A 19 35.38 -17.35 16.54
C TYR A 19 33.94 -16.82 16.56
N LEU A 20 32.98 -17.59 16.05
CA LEU A 20 31.55 -17.26 16.13
C LEU A 20 31.03 -17.21 17.58
N GLY A 21 31.78 -17.72 18.55
CA GLY A 21 31.49 -17.59 19.97
C GLY A 21 31.98 -16.29 20.62
N ARG A 22 32.56 -15.35 19.86
CA ARG A 22 33.06 -14.04 20.35
C ARG A 22 31.98 -13.21 21.04
N GLU A 23 32.37 -12.21 21.82
CA GLU A 23 31.44 -11.24 22.40
C GLU A 23 30.68 -10.46 21.32
N TRP A 24 29.53 -9.89 21.69
CA TRP A 24 28.75 -9.06 20.78
C TRP A 24 29.43 -7.70 20.67
N GLU A 25 29.62 -7.23 19.45
CA GLU A 25 30.05 -5.86 19.19
C GLU A 25 28.84 -4.91 19.28
N GLU A 26 29.08 -3.65 19.62
CA GLU A 26 28.01 -2.65 19.78
C GLU A 26 27.19 -2.49 18.48
N GLU A 27 27.83 -2.58 17.32
CA GLU A 27 27.17 -2.53 16.01
C GLU A 27 26.25 -3.74 15.77
N GLU A 28 26.68 -4.96 16.10
CA GLU A 28 25.84 -6.17 16.01
C GLU A 28 24.64 -6.08 16.96
N LEU A 29 24.85 -5.48 18.13
CA LEU A 29 23.82 -5.27 19.14
C LEU A 29 22.77 -4.25 18.69
N GLN A 30 23.23 -3.14 18.10
CA GLN A 30 22.39 -2.10 17.52
C GLN A 30 21.59 -2.62 16.32
N ALA A 31 22.23 -3.37 15.41
CA ALA A 31 21.56 -4.00 14.28
C ALA A 31 20.44 -4.96 14.73
N LYS A 32 20.62 -5.64 15.87
CA LYS A 32 19.62 -6.52 16.47
C LYS A 32 18.65 -5.82 17.42
N LYS A 33 18.82 -4.53 17.70
CA LYS A 33 18.06 -3.76 18.71
C LYS A 33 18.01 -4.45 20.08
N LEU A 34 19.01 -5.25 20.43
CA LEU A 34 19.10 -5.91 21.72
C LEU A 34 19.80 -4.97 22.70
N LYS A 35 19.28 -4.81 23.92
CA LYS A 35 20.07 -4.20 25.00
C LYS A 35 21.12 -5.20 25.48
N PRO A 36 22.30 -4.76 25.96
CA PRO A 36 23.36 -5.65 26.45
C PRO A 36 22.87 -6.66 27.50
N GLU A 37 21.86 -6.27 28.28
CA GLU A 37 21.24 -7.06 29.36
C GLU A 37 20.45 -8.28 28.87
N TYR A 38 19.90 -8.25 27.64
CA TYR A 38 19.12 -9.36 27.07
C TYR A 38 19.92 -10.25 26.11
N ALA A 39 21.22 -9.97 25.95
CA ALA A 39 22.07 -10.75 25.06
C ALA A 39 22.29 -12.17 25.62
N PRO A 40 22.24 -13.22 24.76
CA PRO A 40 22.43 -14.60 25.21
C PRO A 40 23.79 -14.78 25.88
N LEU A 41 23.76 -15.12 27.17
CA LEU A 41 24.95 -15.39 27.96
C LEU A 41 25.53 -16.76 27.56
N GLY A 42 26.86 -16.81 27.45
CA GLY A 42 27.60 -18.04 27.15
C GLY A 42 28.00 -18.20 25.68
N ARG A 43 29.24 -18.67 25.47
CA ARG A 43 29.87 -18.82 24.15
C ARG A 43 29.03 -19.68 23.18
N TRP A 44 28.47 -20.78 23.67
CA TRP A 44 27.67 -21.71 22.86
C TRP A 44 26.36 -21.08 22.35
N ASN A 45 25.66 -20.33 23.21
CA ASN A 45 24.42 -19.66 22.81
C ASN A 45 24.70 -18.58 21.74
N ARG A 46 25.80 -17.85 21.86
CA ARG A 46 26.26 -16.89 20.83
C ARG A 46 26.60 -17.58 19.51
N THR A 47 27.35 -18.68 19.56
CA THR A 47 27.67 -19.47 18.35
C THR A 47 26.39 -19.98 17.69
N LYS A 48 25.43 -20.51 18.47
CA LYS A 48 24.15 -21.01 17.94
C LYS A 48 23.34 -19.92 17.26
N GLU A 49 23.23 -18.75 17.87
CA GLU A 49 22.53 -17.58 17.28
C GLU A 49 23.21 -17.10 16.00
N ARG A 50 24.55 -16.97 15.98
CA ARG A 50 25.27 -16.53 14.77
C ARG A 50 25.23 -17.56 13.63
N VAL A 51 25.32 -18.85 13.95
CA VAL A 51 25.14 -19.92 12.96
C VAL A 51 23.69 -19.91 12.45
N GLY A 52 22.71 -19.72 13.34
CA GLY A 52 21.31 -19.52 13.00
C GLY A 52 21.13 -18.36 12.02
N ASP A 53 21.64 -17.17 12.35
CA ASP A 53 21.58 -15.97 11.49
C ASP A 53 22.20 -16.18 10.11
N LEU A 54 23.27 -16.99 10.01
CA LEU A 54 23.90 -17.32 8.73
C LEU A 54 22.95 -18.06 7.79
N PHE A 55 22.11 -18.95 8.33
CA PHE A 55 21.07 -19.64 7.58
C PHE A 55 19.79 -18.80 7.46
N ASP A 56 19.55 -17.91 8.42
CA ASP A 56 18.37 -17.04 8.47
C ASP A 56 18.49 -15.79 7.57
N TYR A 57 19.69 -15.51 7.04
CA TYR A 57 19.92 -14.48 6.02
C TYR A 57 18.99 -14.67 4.81
N PHE A 58 18.67 -15.91 4.45
CA PHE A 58 17.75 -16.22 3.34
C PHE A 58 16.27 -16.05 3.70
N ASN A 59 15.93 -15.93 4.99
CA ASN A 59 14.55 -15.84 5.49
C ASN A 59 14.18 -14.44 6.04
N LYS A 60 15.16 -13.57 6.29
CA LYS A 60 14.98 -12.17 6.71
C LYS A 60 14.89 -11.27 5.47
N PRO A 61 14.11 -10.17 5.52
CA PRO A 61 14.09 -9.21 4.42
C PRO A 61 15.49 -8.60 4.22
N ALA A 62 15.79 -8.14 3.01
CA ALA A 62 17.10 -7.59 2.65
C ALA A 62 17.53 -6.39 3.51
N TRP A 63 16.58 -5.72 4.19
CA TRP A 63 16.79 -4.56 5.05
C TRP A 63 16.31 -4.82 6.48
N THR A 64 17.02 -4.25 7.46
CA THR A 64 16.64 -4.28 8.88
C THR A 64 15.38 -3.45 9.17
N GLU A 65 15.14 -2.41 8.38
CA GLU A 65 13.97 -1.55 8.45
C GLU A 65 13.41 -1.37 7.04
N LEU A 66 12.12 -1.61 6.87
CA LEU A 66 11.44 -1.53 5.58
C LEU A 66 11.10 -0.09 5.20
N LEU A 67 10.86 0.78 6.18
CA LEU A 67 10.51 2.17 5.96
C LEU A 67 11.55 3.12 6.57
N PRO A 68 11.79 4.28 5.91
CA PRO A 68 12.56 5.36 6.51
C PRO A 68 11.88 5.85 7.81
N PRO A 69 12.62 6.58 8.67
CA PRO A 69 12.02 7.20 9.85
C PRO A 69 10.86 8.12 9.44
N PRO A 70 9.83 8.27 10.30
CA PRO A 70 8.69 9.12 10.00
C PRO A 70 9.12 10.58 9.81
N TYR A 71 8.37 11.31 9.00
CA TYR A 71 8.60 12.75 8.81
C TYR A 71 8.52 13.51 10.14
N PRO A 72 9.28 14.62 10.29
CA PRO A 72 9.15 15.47 11.46
C PRO A 72 7.76 16.14 11.49
N PRO A 73 7.20 16.42 12.69
CA PRO A 73 6.03 17.28 12.83
C PRO A 73 6.27 18.65 12.15
N PRO A 74 5.29 19.23 11.42
CA PRO A 74 3.86 18.95 11.43
C PRO A 74 3.36 18.02 10.30
N HIS A 75 4.22 17.57 9.39
CA HIS A 75 3.81 16.80 8.20
C HIS A 75 3.55 15.31 8.49
N GLN A 76 3.91 14.85 9.69
CA GLN A 76 3.71 13.47 10.12
C GLN A 76 2.22 13.13 10.26
N LYS A 77 1.79 12.04 9.61
CA LYS A 77 0.46 11.46 9.86
C LYS A 77 0.48 10.66 11.17
N PRO A 78 -0.60 10.68 11.96
CA PRO A 78 -0.63 10.04 13.27
C PRO A 78 -0.64 8.51 13.23
N TYR A 79 -1.19 7.91 12.17
CA TYR A 79 -1.35 6.46 12.02
C TYR A 79 -0.82 6.01 10.65
N THR A 80 -0.39 4.76 10.58
CA THR A 80 0.05 4.11 9.34
C THR A 80 -0.98 3.06 8.93
N LEU A 81 -1.44 3.12 7.68
CA LEU A 81 -2.38 2.17 7.10
C LEU A 81 -1.66 1.32 6.05
N LEU A 82 -1.51 0.03 6.33
CA LEU A 82 -0.98 -0.93 5.38
C LEU A 82 -2.11 -1.48 4.52
N ILE A 83 -1.93 -1.49 3.20
CA ILE A 83 -2.96 -1.95 2.26
C ILE A 83 -2.37 -2.98 1.30
N SER A 84 -3.02 -4.15 1.21
CA SER A 84 -2.72 -5.15 0.20
C SER A 84 -3.26 -4.75 -1.18
N ILE A 85 -2.63 -5.20 -2.26
CA ILE A 85 -3.13 -4.91 -3.63
C ILE A 85 -4.07 -6.04 -4.09
N ASP A 86 -3.58 -7.27 -4.01
CA ASP A 86 -4.21 -8.48 -4.55
C ASP A 86 -5.55 -8.76 -3.90
N ASP A 87 -6.58 -8.85 -4.74
CA ASP A 87 -7.98 -9.10 -4.39
C ASP A 87 -8.56 -8.09 -3.38
N LEU A 88 -7.85 -7.00 -3.06
CA LEU A 88 -8.31 -5.94 -2.18
C LEU A 88 -8.62 -4.65 -2.95
N LEU A 89 -7.63 -4.12 -3.68
CA LEU A 89 -7.78 -2.91 -4.50
C LEU A 89 -8.03 -3.27 -5.97
N VAL A 90 -7.40 -4.33 -6.44
CA VAL A 90 -7.54 -4.81 -7.81
C VAL A 90 -7.62 -6.32 -7.80
N THR A 91 -8.23 -6.88 -8.83
CA THR A 91 -8.13 -8.32 -9.10
C THR A 91 -7.58 -8.52 -10.50
N SER A 92 -6.68 -9.49 -10.65
CA SER A 92 -6.06 -9.81 -11.93
C SER A 92 -6.53 -11.18 -12.40
N THR A 93 -7.16 -11.22 -13.56
CA THR A 93 -7.63 -12.45 -14.21
C THR A 93 -6.80 -12.73 -15.45
N TRP A 94 -6.43 -13.98 -15.67
CA TRP A 94 -5.74 -14.39 -16.89
C TRP A 94 -6.70 -15.12 -17.84
N ASP A 95 -6.67 -14.74 -19.11
CA ASP A 95 -7.40 -15.39 -20.21
C ASP A 95 -6.43 -15.74 -21.33
N ARG A 96 -6.68 -16.84 -22.05
CA ARG A 96 -5.85 -17.29 -23.18
C ARG A 96 -5.84 -16.30 -24.34
N HIS A 97 -6.97 -15.62 -24.57
CA HIS A 97 -7.11 -14.68 -25.69
C HIS A 97 -6.53 -13.31 -25.41
N HIS A 98 -6.69 -12.82 -24.17
CA HIS A 98 -6.37 -11.44 -23.80
C HIS A 98 -5.19 -11.32 -22.83
N GLY A 99 -4.64 -12.44 -22.37
CA GLY A 99 -3.59 -12.48 -21.36
C GLY A 99 -4.09 -11.99 -19.99
N TRP A 100 -3.19 -11.35 -19.26
CA TRP A 100 -3.48 -10.76 -17.95
C TRP A 100 -4.34 -9.49 -18.11
N ARG A 101 -5.46 -9.46 -17.39
CA ARG A 101 -6.34 -8.29 -17.28
C ARG A 101 -6.55 -7.97 -15.81
N THR A 102 -6.37 -6.70 -15.47
CA THR A 102 -6.55 -6.21 -14.10
C THR A 102 -7.79 -5.33 -14.04
N ALA A 103 -8.72 -5.67 -13.16
CA ALA A 103 -9.90 -4.86 -12.86
C ALA A 103 -9.66 -4.05 -11.59
N LYS A 104 -10.17 -2.83 -11.55
CA LYS A 104 -10.11 -1.94 -10.39
C LYS A 104 -11.37 -2.09 -9.55
N ARG A 105 -11.22 -2.24 -8.23
CA ARG A 105 -12.37 -2.33 -7.33
C ARG A 105 -13.14 -1.00 -7.29
N PRO A 106 -14.49 -1.03 -7.32
CA PRO A 106 -15.29 0.17 -7.21
C PRO A 106 -14.90 1.00 -5.97
N GLY A 107 -14.71 2.30 -6.15
CA GLY A 107 -14.39 3.23 -5.05
C GLY A 107 -12.94 3.27 -4.58
N VAL A 108 -12.01 2.54 -5.22
CA VAL A 108 -10.57 2.54 -4.84
C VAL A 108 -9.95 3.93 -4.91
N ASP A 109 -10.20 4.69 -5.98
CA ASP A 109 -9.60 6.02 -6.14
C ASP A 109 -10.06 6.95 -5.00
N TYR A 110 -11.36 6.91 -4.70
CA TYR A 110 -11.95 7.68 -3.60
C TYR A 110 -11.39 7.23 -2.25
N PHE A 111 -11.30 5.92 -2.02
CA PHE A 111 -10.74 5.36 -0.80
C PHE A 111 -9.31 5.86 -0.56
N LEU A 112 -8.42 5.73 -1.55
CA LEU A 112 -7.02 6.13 -1.44
C LEU A 112 -6.88 7.65 -1.23
N ALA A 113 -7.59 8.45 -2.01
CA ALA A 113 -7.51 9.91 -1.94
C ALA A 113 -8.11 10.50 -0.65
N TYR A 114 -9.16 9.87 -0.12
CA TYR A 114 -9.79 10.32 1.13
C TYR A 114 -8.99 9.85 2.36
N ILE A 115 -8.52 8.61 2.38
CA ILE A 115 -7.84 8.05 3.55
C ILE A 115 -6.42 8.59 3.74
N SER A 116 -5.73 9.00 2.66
CA SER A 116 -4.40 9.60 2.70
C SER A 116 -4.34 10.93 3.49
N GLN A 117 -5.48 11.61 3.65
CA GLN A 117 -5.58 12.80 4.50
C GLN A 117 -5.34 12.46 5.97
N PHE A 118 -5.71 11.25 6.40
CA PHE A 118 -5.69 10.81 7.80
C PHE A 118 -4.50 9.89 8.13
N TYR A 119 -4.14 9.00 7.20
CA TYR A 119 -3.16 7.95 7.40
C TYR A 119 -1.94 8.13 6.50
N GLU A 120 -0.78 7.69 6.99
CA GLU A 120 0.35 7.34 6.13
C GLU A 120 -0.01 6.03 5.43
N VAL A 121 -0.40 6.11 4.16
CA VAL A 121 -0.79 4.95 3.38
C VAL A 121 0.46 4.26 2.83
N VAL A 122 0.65 3.00 3.23
CA VAL A 122 1.73 2.15 2.76
C VAL A 122 1.13 0.96 2.05
N VAL A 123 1.42 0.80 0.77
CA VAL A 123 1.04 -0.40 0.06
C VAL A 123 2.01 -1.51 0.44
N PHE A 124 1.50 -2.64 0.92
CA PHE A 124 2.31 -3.82 1.22
C PHE A 124 1.71 -5.03 0.51
N THR A 125 2.28 -5.37 -0.66
CA THR A 125 1.79 -6.45 -1.52
C THR A 125 2.70 -7.67 -1.49
N THR A 126 2.13 -8.84 -1.78
CA THR A 126 2.85 -10.09 -2.04
C THR A 126 3.30 -10.24 -3.48
N GLN A 127 2.87 -9.35 -4.37
CA GLN A 127 3.37 -9.29 -5.74
C GLN A 127 4.82 -8.81 -5.80
N ASN A 128 5.55 -9.26 -6.82
CA ASN A 128 6.89 -8.78 -7.09
C ASN A 128 6.85 -7.32 -7.61
N TYR A 129 7.97 -6.61 -7.44
CA TYR A 129 8.14 -5.23 -7.89
C TYR A 129 7.68 -4.99 -9.34
N TYR A 130 8.13 -5.84 -10.28
CA TYR A 130 7.89 -5.67 -11.71
C TYR A 130 6.43 -5.86 -12.14
N THR A 131 5.62 -6.63 -11.39
CA THR A 131 4.20 -6.82 -11.71
C THR A 131 3.33 -5.73 -11.10
N ALA A 132 3.66 -5.30 -9.88
CA ALA A 132 2.81 -4.41 -9.11
C ALA A 132 2.96 -2.93 -9.51
N ILE A 133 4.15 -2.49 -9.92
CA ILE A 133 4.38 -1.07 -10.23
C ILE A 133 3.49 -0.51 -11.32
N PRO A 134 3.35 -1.17 -12.50
CA PRO A 134 2.49 -0.63 -13.55
C PRO A 134 1.02 -0.49 -13.12
N VAL A 135 0.59 -1.27 -12.13
CA VAL A 135 -0.74 -1.16 -11.53
C VAL A 135 -0.79 0.02 -10.56
N LEU A 136 0.19 0.14 -9.67
CA LEU A 136 0.27 1.24 -8.70
C LEU A 136 0.41 2.61 -9.36
N ASP A 137 1.24 2.73 -10.41
CA ASP A 137 1.39 3.98 -11.16
C ASP A 137 0.11 4.40 -11.88
N LYS A 138 -0.79 3.45 -12.18
CA LYS A 138 -2.11 3.76 -12.73
C LYS A 138 -3.12 4.15 -11.65
N LEU A 139 -2.96 3.63 -10.43
CA LEU A 139 -3.83 3.96 -9.29
C LEU A 139 -3.46 5.32 -8.67
N ASP A 140 -2.18 5.64 -8.60
CA ASP A 140 -1.65 6.88 -8.03
C ASP A 140 -0.57 7.48 -8.95
N LYS A 141 -1.03 8.07 -10.08
CA LYS A 141 -0.17 8.61 -11.14
C LYS A 141 0.83 9.66 -10.62
N TYR A 142 0.43 10.45 -9.63
CA TYR A 142 1.22 11.57 -9.11
C TYR A 142 1.92 11.27 -7.77
N ASN A 143 1.78 10.05 -7.24
CA ASN A 143 2.32 9.66 -5.93
C ASN A 143 1.82 10.55 -4.78
N PHE A 144 0.56 10.96 -4.81
CA PHE A 144 -0.02 11.84 -3.80
C PHE A 144 -0.63 11.09 -2.62
N PHE A 145 -1.09 9.86 -2.85
CA PHE A 145 -1.88 9.13 -1.87
C PHE A 145 -1.05 8.08 -1.15
N ILE A 146 -0.18 7.37 -1.89
CA ILE A 146 0.64 6.28 -1.36
C ILE A 146 2.00 6.82 -0.97
N ALA A 147 2.30 6.82 0.33
CA ALA A 147 3.58 7.29 0.86
C ALA A 147 4.74 6.33 0.56
N HIS A 148 4.50 5.03 0.74
CA HIS A 148 5.51 3.98 0.54
C HIS A 148 4.92 2.74 -0.13
N ARG A 149 5.75 2.03 -0.89
CA ARG A 149 5.38 0.83 -1.65
C ARG A 149 6.32 -0.31 -1.29
N LEU A 150 5.79 -1.36 -0.66
CA LEU A 150 6.48 -2.57 -0.26
C LEU A 150 5.95 -3.75 -1.06
N PHE A 151 6.87 -4.55 -1.59
CA PHE A 151 6.59 -5.66 -2.51
C PHE A 151 6.98 -7.01 -1.90
N ARG A 152 6.93 -8.08 -2.68
CA ARG A 152 7.30 -9.45 -2.27
C ARG A 152 8.67 -9.52 -1.60
N GLU A 153 9.63 -8.75 -2.09
CA GLU A 153 11.00 -8.67 -1.62
C GLU A 153 11.12 -8.17 -0.16
N ALA A 154 10.09 -7.46 0.34
CA ALA A 154 9.99 -6.99 1.73
C ALA A 154 9.30 -7.98 2.67
N THR A 155 8.76 -9.09 2.15
CA THR A 155 8.07 -10.11 2.96
C THR A 155 9.02 -11.22 3.42
N ARG A 156 8.63 -11.94 4.47
CA ARG A 156 9.33 -13.12 4.98
C ARG A 156 8.64 -14.40 4.55
N SER A 157 9.38 -15.50 4.54
CA SER A 157 8.84 -16.85 4.39
C SER A 157 9.02 -17.58 5.71
N ILE A 158 7.92 -17.92 6.38
CA ILE A 158 7.92 -18.70 7.62
C ILE A 158 7.24 -20.03 7.31
N ASN A 159 7.99 -21.13 7.39
CA ASN A 159 7.50 -22.48 7.08
C ASN A 159 6.84 -22.59 5.69
N GLY A 160 7.38 -21.89 4.69
CA GLY A 160 6.83 -21.87 3.33
C GLY A 160 5.62 -20.96 3.12
N THR A 161 5.16 -20.28 4.17
CA THR A 161 4.05 -19.30 4.09
C THR A 161 4.60 -17.88 4.03
N ILE A 162 3.98 -17.03 3.21
CA ILE A 162 4.34 -15.63 3.06
C ILE A 162 3.81 -14.83 4.26
N VAL A 163 4.70 -14.08 4.91
CA VAL A 163 4.39 -13.26 6.08
C VAL A 163 4.90 -11.84 5.91
N LYS A 164 4.03 -10.88 6.16
CA LYS A 164 4.26 -9.43 6.21
C LYS A 164 4.57 -9.05 7.65
N ASP A 165 5.83 -9.23 8.05
CA ASP A 165 6.24 -9.03 9.44
C ASP A 165 6.37 -7.54 9.79
N LEU A 166 5.48 -7.04 10.65
CA LEU A 166 5.40 -5.63 11.04
C LEU A 166 6.55 -5.17 11.92
N SER A 167 7.30 -6.09 12.53
CA SER A 167 8.46 -5.75 13.37
C SER A 167 9.56 -5.01 12.60
N TYR A 168 9.60 -5.19 11.28
CA TYR A 168 10.56 -4.52 10.39
C TYR A 168 10.03 -3.19 9.82
N LEU A 169 8.78 -2.80 10.09
CA LEU A 169 8.15 -1.64 9.45
C LEU A 169 8.74 -0.30 9.92
N ASN A 170 9.43 -0.26 11.06
CA ASN A 170 9.94 0.98 11.67
C ASN A 170 8.81 1.99 12.01
N ARG A 171 7.69 1.48 12.52
CA ARG A 171 6.54 2.26 13.01
C ARG A 171 6.09 1.71 14.35
N ASP A 172 5.43 2.55 15.14
CA ASP A 172 4.81 2.15 16.40
C ASP A 172 3.59 1.26 16.13
N LEU A 173 3.65 -0.01 16.51
CA LEU A 173 2.59 -0.99 16.25
C LEU A 173 1.26 -0.63 16.91
N SER A 174 1.25 0.21 17.96
CA SER A 174 -0.01 0.73 18.54
C SER A 174 -0.77 1.67 17.60
N LYS A 175 -0.12 2.13 16.52
CA LYS A 175 -0.65 3.08 15.53
C LYS A 175 -0.65 2.53 14.10
N VAL A 176 -0.44 1.23 13.93
CA VAL A 176 -0.44 0.55 12.63
C VAL A 176 -1.73 -0.25 12.48
N VAL A 177 -2.41 -0.07 11.35
CA VAL A 177 -3.56 -0.89 10.95
C VAL A 177 -3.24 -1.51 9.60
N ALA A 178 -3.48 -2.80 9.43
CA ALA A 178 -3.28 -3.50 8.16
C ALA A 178 -4.60 -3.98 7.57
N LEU A 179 -4.83 -3.72 6.29
CA LEU A 179 -5.95 -4.22 5.50
C LEU A 179 -5.43 -5.24 4.49
N ASP A 180 -5.92 -6.48 4.61
CA ASP A 180 -5.55 -7.58 3.73
C ASP A 180 -6.73 -8.48 3.44
N THR A 181 -6.52 -9.45 2.55
CA THR A 181 -7.49 -10.49 2.22
C THR A 181 -7.07 -11.87 2.68
N ASP A 182 -5.78 -12.05 3.01
CA ASP A 182 -5.27 -13.31 3.53
C ASP A 182 -4.82 -13.17 4.99
N PRO A 183 -5.43 -13.91 5.94
CA PRO A 183 -4.99 -13.90 7.33
C PRO A 183 -3.55 -14.41 7.51
N SER A 184 -3.03 -15.25 6.61
CA SER A 184 -1.68 -15.80 6.76
C SER A 184 -0.59 -14.74 6.65
N HIS A 185 -0.86 -13.65 5.92
CA HIS A 185 0.09 -12.54 5.75
C HIS A 185 0.46 -11.89 7.07
N TYR A 186 -0.45 -11.83 8.04
CA TYR A 186 -0.24 -11.16 9.32
C TYR A 186 -0.20 -12.13 10.50
N MET A 187 0.20 -13.39 10.27
CA MET A 187 0.24 -14.41 11.35
C MET A 187 1.11 -14.00 12.55
N THR A 188 2.10 -13.11 12.37
CA THR A 188 2.97 -12.61 13.45
C THR A 188 2.35 -11.47 14.25
N HIS A 189 1.41 -10.71 13.67
CA HIS A 189 0.75 -9.55 14.29
C HIS A 189 -0.75 -9.53 13.93
N PRO A 190 -1.52 -10.59 14.26
CA PRO A 190 -2.93 -10.68 13.88
C PRO A 190 -3.79 -9.57 14.50
N GLU A 191 -3.37 -9.01 15.63
CA GLU A 191 -4.07 -7.94 16.35
C GLU A 191 -4.05 -6.58 15.63
N ASN A 192 -3.16 -6.42 14.64
CA ASN A 192 -3.08 -5.22 13.80
C ASN A 192 -3.79 -5.39 12.45
N ALA A 193 -4.27 -6.59 12.12
CA ALA A 193 -4.79 -6.92 10.81
C ALA A 193 -6.32 -7.00 10.78
N ILE A 194 -6.91 -6.35 9.78
CA ILE A 194 -8.30 -6.47 9.38
C ILE A 194 -8.32 -7.28 8.08
N VAL A 195 -8.94 -8.45 8.13
CA VAL A 195 -9.06 -9.35 6.98
C VAL A 195 -10.42 -9.12 6.31
N LEU A 196 -10.38 -8.63 5.08
CA LEU A 196 -11.54 -8.39 4.24
C LEU A 196 -11.76 -9.54 3.25
N SER A 197 -13.00 -9.69 2.78
CA SER A 197 -13.32 -10.64 1.73
C SER A 197 -12.57 -10.32 0.43
N LYS A 198 -12.04 -11.36 -0.22
CA LYS A 198 -11.42 -11.25 -1.55
C LYS A 198 -12.44 -10.75 -2.57
N TRP A 199 -12.12 -9.65 -3.24
CA TRP A 199 -12.93 -9.08 -4.28
C TRP A 199 -12.71 -9.81 -5.61
N LYS A 200 -13.78 -10.38 -6.17
CA LYS A 200 -13.74 -11.21 -7.38
C LYS A 200 -14.17 -10.47 -8.65
N GLY A 201 -14.15 -9.14 -8.65
CA GLY A 201 -14.53 -8.34 -9.82
C GLY A 201 -15.99 -7.87 -9.86
N ASP A 202 -16.76 -7.99 -8.76
CA ASP A 202 -18.15 -7.50 -8.71
C ASP A 202 -18.17 -5.96 -8.80
N PRO A 203 -18.82 -5.35 -9.82
CA PRO A 203 -18.92 -3.90 -9.95
C PRO A 203 -19.83 -3.23 -8.90
N ASN A 204 -20.68 -4.00 -8.20
CA ASN A 204 -21.57 -3.48 -7.16
C ASN A 204 -20.97 -3.58 -5.75
N ASP A 205 -19.73 -4.06 -5.62
CA ASP A 205 -19.01 -4.14 -4.35
C ASP A 205 -18.90 -2.75 -3.71
N ARG A 206 -19.22 -2.68 -2.42
CA ARG A 206 -19.13 -1.45 -1.61
C ARG A 206 -18.30 -1.63 -0.35
N ASP A 207 -17.72 -2.80 -0.12
CA ASP A 207 -17.12 -3.15 1.16
C ASP A 207 -15.91 -2.26 1.46
N LEU A 208 -15.09 -1.95 0.45
CA LEU A 208 -13.94 -1.05 0.61
C LEU A 208 -14.36 0.35 1.04
N VAL A 209 -15.41 0.90 0.42
CA VAL A 209 -15.95 2.23 0.77
C VAL A 209 -16.64 2.20 2.13
N ALA A 210 -17.31 1.09 2.47
CA ALA A 210 -17.99 0.91 3.73
C ALA A 210 -17.03 0.83 4.93
N MET A 211 -15.73 0.55 4.70
CA MET A 211 -14.69 0.61 5.73
C MET A 211 -14.23 2.02 6.08
N ILE A 212 -14.45 3.01 5.21
CA ILE A 212 -13.97 4.40 5.42
C ILE A 212 -14.48 4.99 6.74
N PRO A 213 -15.78 4.93 7.09
CA PRO A 213 -16.29 5.53 8.33
C PRO A 213 -15.62 5.00 9.58
N PHE A 214 -15.26 3.70 9.59
CA PHE A 214 -14.57 3.06 10.70
C PHE A 214 -13.13 3.54 10.83
N LEU A 215 -12.34 3.50 9.75
CA LEU A 215 -10.95 3.98 9.75
C LEU A 215 -10.88 5.46 10.09
N GLU A 216 -11.77 6.27 9.51
CA GLU A 216 -11.86 7.69 9.78
C GLU A 216 -12.11 7.96 11.28
N SER A 217 -12.97 7.18 11.92
CA SER A 217 -13.25 7.33 13.35
C SER A 217 -12.02 7.14 14.22
N ILE A 218 -11.15 6.17 13.89
CA ILE A 218 -9.89 5.93 14.58
C ILE A 218 -8.98 7.15 14.43
N ALA A 219 -8.84 7.67 13.21
CA ALA A 219 -8.01 8.84 12.96
C ALA A 219 -8.52 10.13 13.64
N ILE A 220 -9.85 10.29 13.76
CA ILE A 220 -10.47 11.46 14.38
C ILE A 220 -10.38 11.41 15.91
N TYR A 221 -10.74 10.28 16.53
CA TYR A 221 -10.71 10.14 17.99
C TYR A 221 -9.30 9.97 18.56
N LYS A 222 -8.33 9.62 17.71
CA LYS A 222 -6.90 9.50 18.05
C LYS A 222 -6.64 8.63 19.30
N PRO A 223 -7.10 7.36 19.32
CA PRO A 223 -6.81 6.45 20.43
C PRO A 223 -5.30 6.19 20.56
N ALA A 224 -4.83 6.01 21.79
CA ALA A 224 -3.41 5.73 22.04
C ALA A 224 -2.95 4.39 21.42
N ASP A 225 -3.85 3.39 21.38
CA ASP A 225 -3.60 2.09 20.80
C ASP A 225 -4.82 1.62 20.00
N VAL A 226 -4.60 1.18 18.75
CA VAL A 226 -5.65 0.70 17.86
C VAL A 226 -6.03 -0.76 18.12
N ARG A 227 -5.13 -1.58 18.68
CA ARG A 227 -5.31 -3.05 18.76
C ARG A 227 -6.54 -3.47 19.58
N PRO A 228 -6.83 -2.87 20.77
CA PRO A 228 -8.04 -3.21 21.52
C PRO A 228 -9.33 -2.83 20.78
N ILE A 229 -9.27 -1.79 19.92
CA ILE A 229 -10.42 -1.41 19.09
C ILE A 229 -10.63 -2.46 18.01
N LEU A 230 -9.57 -2.89 17.33
CA LEU A 230 -9.65 -3.93 16.29
C LEU A 230 -10.17 -5.26 16.86
N GLU A 231 -9.66 -5.68 18.02
CA GLU A 231 -10.10 -6.89 18.73
C GLU A 231 -11.61 -6.88 19.01
N ALA A 232 -12.18 -5.74 19.39
CA ALA A 232 -13.62 -5.62 19.68
C ALA A 232 -14.54 -5.89 18.46
N TYR A 233 -14.01 -5.76 17.24
CA TYR A 233 -14.71 -6.05 16.00
C TYR A 233 -14.25 -7.35 15.31
N GLN A 234 -13.31 -8.09 15.91
CA GLN A 234 -12.83 -9.34 15.35
C GLN A 234 -13.97 -10.36 15.18
N GLY A 235 -14.06 -10.98 14.01
CA GLY A 235 -15.11 -11.95 13.67
C GLY A 235 -16.49 -11.35 13.38
N LYS A 236 -16.61 -10.02 13.31
CA LYS A 236 -17.84 -9.30 12.95
C LYS A 236 -17.67 -8.56 11.62
N ASP A 237 -18.78 -8.22 11.00
CA ASP A 237 -18.81 -7.28 9.87
C ASP A 237 -18.57 -5.86 10.41
N ILE A 238 -17.33 -5.37 10.24
CA ILE A 238 -16.90 -4.07 10.80
C ILE A 238 -17.78 -2.93 10.29
N PRO A 239 -18.03 -2.75 8.97
CA PRO A 239 -18.90 -1.69 8.47
C PRO A 239 -20.29 -1.67 9.11
N ILE A 240 -20.97 -2.82 9.19
CA ILE A 240 -22.35 -2.89 9.68
C ILE A 240 -22.41 -2.60 11.18
N GLU A 241 -21.54 -3.23 11.98
CA GLU A 241 -21.51 -3.04 13.42
C GLU A 241 -21.10 -1.62 13.81
N TYR A 242 -20.15 -1.03 13.08
CA TYR A 242 -19.74 0.35 13.28
C TYR A 242 -20.88 1.32 12.94
N ALA A 243 -21.57 1.13 11.81
CA ALA A 243 -22.70 1.96 11.42
C ALA A 243 -23.83 1.94 12.48
N LYS A 244 -24.10 0.76 13.07
CA LYS A 244 -25.06 0.64 14.18
C LYS A 244 -24.62 1.43 15.41
N LYS A 245 -23.37 1.28 15.85
CA LYS A 245 -22.81 2.03 16.99
C LYS A 245 -22.84 3.54 16.75
N GLU A 246 -22.55 3.97 15.53
CA GLU A 246 -22.59 5.38 15.16
C GLU A 246 -24.03 5.93 15.21
N ALA A 247 -25.01 5.19 14.70
CA ALA A 247 -26.42 5.57 14.77
C ALA A 247 -26.92 5.67 16.23
N GLU A 248 -26.50 4.74 17.10
CA GLU A 248 -26.81 4.79 18.53
C GLU A 248 -26.17 6.00 19.22
N ALA A 249 -24.90 6.30 18.92
CA ALA A 249 -24.21 7.48 19.47
C ALA A 249 -24.87 8.78 19.02
N LYS A 250 -25.26 8.86 17.74
CA LYS A 250 -26.00 10.00 17.19
C LYS A 250 -27.37 10.16 17.83
N ALA A 251 -28.13 9.07 18.02
CA ALA A 251 -29.42 9.11 18.69
C ALA A 251 -29.31 9.66 20.12
N LYS A 252 -28.32 9.20 20.89
CA LYS A 252 -28.03 9.71 22.25
C LYS A 252 -27.71 11.20 22.24
N HIS A 253 -26.86 11.66 21.32
CA HIS A 253 -26.53 13.09 21.18
C HIS A 253 -27.77 13.94 20.89
N VAL A 254 -28.67 13.46 20.02
CA VAL A 254 -29.93 14.14 19.71
C VAL A 254 -30.86 14.17 20.92
N GLU A 255 -30.97 13.08 21.69
CA GLU A 255 -31.77 13.03 22.92
C GLU A 255 -31.23 13.99 23.99
N GLU A 256 -29.92 14.03 24.20
CA GLU A 256 -29.28 14.96 25.13
C GLU A 256 -29.49 16.42 24.71
N TRP A 257 -29.39 16.71 23.41
CA TRP A 257 -29.69 18.03 22.88
C TRP A 257 -31.15 18.42 23.11
N LYS A 258 -32.11 17.52 22.85
CA LYS A 258 -33.54 17.75 23.14
C LYS A 258 -33.80 17.99 24.62
N LYS A 259 -33.19 17.21 25.51
CA LYS A 259 -33.31 17.40 26.97
C LYS A 259 -32.78 18.78 27.38
N LYS A 260 -31.60 19.18 26.87
CA LYS A 260 -31.01 20.50 27.12
C LYS A 260 -31.86 21.63 26.53
N SER A 261 -32.42 21.48 25.33
CA SER A 261 -33.28 22.52 24.73
C SER A 261 -34.58 22.72 25.51
N HIS A 262 -35.18 21.64 26.02
CA HIS A 262 -36.37 21.73 26.89
C HIS A 262 -36.07 22.39 28.25
N LEU A 263 -34.89 22.16 28.83
CA LEU A 263 -34.44 22.79 30.08
C LEU A 263 -34.11 24.28 29.95
N VAL A 264 -33.62 24.72 28.78
CA VAL A 264 -33.31 26.13 28.49
C VAL A 264 -34.59 26.94 28.20
N SER A 265 -35.67 26.28 27.76
CA SER A 265 -36.98 26.93 27.55
C SER A 265 -37.67 27.38 28.86
N SER A 266 -37.28 26.86 30.03
CA SER A 266 -37.82 27.29 31.33
C SER A 266 -36.94 28.32 32.06
N SER A 267 -35.73 28.59 31.56
CA SER A 267 -34.70 29.35 32.27
C SER A 267 -34.15 30.47 31.36
N SER A 268 -34.93 31.54 31.23
CA SER A 268 -34.75 32.64 30.26
C SER A 268 -33.58 33.60 30.56
N PHE A 269 -32.35 33.09 30.76
CA PHE A 269 -31.16 33.93 31.08
C PHE A 269 -29.91 33.68 30.21
N SER A 270 -29.95 32.75 29.25
CA SER A 270 -28.76 32.39 28.44
C SER A 270 -28.44 33.34 27.27
N SER A 271 -29.24 34.39 27.04
CA SER A 271 -29.00 35.40 25.99
C SER A 271 -28.06 36.56 26.44
N LEU A 272 -27.56 36.54 27.67
CA LEU A 272 -26.75 37.62 28.26
C LEU A 272 -25.24 37.34 28.37
N PHE A 273 -24.75 36.12 28.08
CA PHE A 273 -23.31 35.83 28.03
C PHE A 273 -22.91 35.45 26.60
N GLY A 274 -22.37 36.44 25.89
CA GLY A 274 -22.08 36.41 24.45
C GLY A 274 -21.01 35.42 24.02
N LEU A 275 -21.43 34.21 23.65
CA LEU A 275 -20.61 33.27 22.90
C LEU A 275 -21.15 33.14 21.46
N SER A 276 -20.97 34.21 20.67
CA SER A 276 -21.17 34.15 19.23
C SER A 276 -19.88 33.69 18.55
N GLN A 277 -19.72 32.38 18.37
CA GLN A 277 -18.74 31.87 17.42
C GLN A 277 -19.27 30.63 16.67
N SER A 278 -19.67 30.91 15.42
CA SER A 278 -19.58 30.03 14.23
C SER A 278 -20.04 28.57 14.32
N SER A 279 -21.33 28.36 14.04
CA SER A 279 -21.83 27.43 13.01
C SER A 279 -23.36 27.45 13.11
N GLN A 280 -24.01 28.27 12.27
CA GLN A 280 -25.47 28.33 12.22
C GLN A 280 -26.00 27.02 11.62
N ALA A 281 -26.25 26.02 12.47
CA ALA A 281 -27.12 24.93 12.11
C ALA A 281 -28.51 25.51 11.76
N PRO A 282 -29.18 25.06 10.69
CA PRO A 282 -30.52 25.53 10.34
C PRO A 282 -31.47 25.36 11.53
N ARG A 283 -32.29 26.40 11.78
CA ARG A 283 -33.20 26.48 12.93
C ARG A 283 -34.03 25.19 13.05
N GLY A 284 -33.92 24.50 14.19
CA GLY A 284 -34.69 23.29 14.51
C GLY A 284 -33.94 21.96 14.34
N GLN A 285 -32.70 21.96 13.84
CA GLN A 285 -31.90 20.74 13.75
C GLN A 285 -30.87 20.65 14.90
N PRO A 286 -30.58 19.43 15.42
CA PRO A 286 -29.53 19.24 16.39
C PRO A 286 -28.17 19.65 15.81
N PRO A 287 -27.26 20.23 16.61
CA PRO A 287 -25.92 20.55 16.13
C PRO A 287 -25.20 19.26 15.71
N PRO A 288 -24.41 19.29 14.62
CA PRO A 288 -23.69 18.12 14.14
C PRO A 288 -22.76 17.59 15.23
N THR A 289 -22.64 16.26 15.29
CA THR A 289 -21.74 15.57 16.22
C THR A 289 -20.28 15.94 15.92
N TYR A 290 -19.37 15.86 16.89
CA TYR A 290 -17.93 16.12 16.66
C TYR A 290 -17.37 15.35 15.46
N LEU A 291 -17.71 14.07 15.35
CA LEU A 291 -17.34 13.21 14.22
C LEU A 291 -17.88 13.75 12.89
N GLU A 292 -19.14 14.19 12.85
CA GLU A 292 -19.77 14.76 11.64
C GLU A 292 -19.14 16.09 11.24
N GLN A 293 -18.79 16.94 12.19
CA GLN A 293 -18.08 18.20 11.92
C GLN A 293 -16.73 17.93 11.27
N LYS A 294 -15.96 16.98 11.81
CA LYS A 294 -14.66 16.59 11.27
C LYS A 294 -14.77 15.93 9.89
N ARG A 295 -15.79 15.10 9.68
CA ARG A 295 -16.14 14.55 8.36
C ARG A 295 -16.40 15.62 7.31
N MET A 296 -17.21 16.62 7.66
CA MET A 296 -17.51 17.73 6.75
C MET A 296 -16.26 18.53 6.39
N GLU A 297 -15.37 18.76 7.36
CA GLU A 297 -14.08 19.41 7.14
C GLU A 297 -13.20 18.59 6.18
N ALA A 298 -13.05 17.29 6.41
CA ALA A 298 -12.26 16.40 5.55
C ALA A 298 -12.85 16.25 4.13
N GLN A 299 -14.17 16.14 4.00
CA GLN A 299 -14.83 16.11 2.69
C GLN A 299 -14.63 17.41 1.92
N ARG A 300 -14.64 18.55 2.62
CA ARG A 300 -14.34 19.83 2.00
C ARG A 300 -12.88 19.89 1.51
N GLN A 301 -11.93 19.45 2.34
CA GLN A 301 -10.51 19.35 1.95
C GLN A 301 -10.33 18.45 0.74
N TYR A 302 -10.93 17.26 0.74
CA TYR A 302 -10.96 16.36 -0.42
C TYR A 302 -11.44 17.04 -1.70
N ILE A 303 -12.59 17.72 -1.65
CA ILE A 303 -13.16 18.40 -2.82
C ILE A 303 -12.24 19.54 -3.31
N GLU A 304 -11.64 20.29 -2.40
CA GLU A 304 -10.69 21.36 -2.72
C GLU A 304 -9.42 20.81 -3.38
N GLU A 305 -8.87 19.70 -2.85
CA GLU A 305 -7.71 18.99 -3.42
C GLU A 305 -8.00 18.44 -4.82
N GLN A 306 -9.15 17.79 -5.02
CA GLN A 306 -9.54 17.26 -6.34
C GLN A 306 -9.69 18.38 -7.37
N LYS A 307 -10.27 19.52 -6.99
CA LYS A 307 -10.35 20.70 -7.86
C LYS A 307 -8.98 21.25 -8.20
N TYR A 308 -8.06 21.26 -7.24
CA TYR A 308 -6.69 21.71 -7.45
C TYR A 308 -5.92 20.79 -8.41
N ILE A 309 -6.05 19.46 -8.24
CA ILE A 309 -5.44 18.47 -9.12
C ILE A 309 -5.97 18.63 -10.55
N GLU A 310 -7.29 18.75 -10.72
CA GLU A 310 -7.90 18.90 -12.03
C GLU A 310 -7.46 20.21 -12.72
N ALA A 311 -7.40 21.31 -11.97
CA ALA A 311 -6.97 22.61 -12.50
C ALA A 311 -5.49 22.64 -12.94
N ASN A 312 -4.63 21.84 -12.29
CA ASN A 312 -3.19 21.82 -12.55
C ASN A 312 -2.71 20.56 -13.29
N ARG A 313 -3.62 19.73 -13.78
CA ARG A 313 -3.33 18.41 -14.36
C ARG A 313 -2.28 18.46 -15.48
N GLU A 314 -2.39 19.43 -16.40
CA GLU A 314 -1.45 19.58 -17.51
C GLU A 314 -0.03 19.92 -17.04
N VAL A 315 0.09 20.73 -15.98
CA VAL A 315 1.38 21.09 -15.40
C VAL A 315 2.01 19.87 -14.74
N MET A 316 1.21 19.12 -13.98
CA MET A 316 1.66 17.89 -13.33
C MET A 316 2.11 16.82 -14.34
N ASP A 317 1.37 16.67 -15.45
CA ASP A 317 1.73 15.74 -16.50
C ASP A 317 3.06 16.11 -17.18
N LYS A 318 3.30 17.40 -17.44
CA LYS A 318 4.59 17.88 -17.98
C LYS A 318 5.74 17.64 -17.00
N LEU A 319 5.54 17.88 -15.71
CA LEU A 319 6.55 17.62 -14.68
C LEU A 319 6.90 16.13 -14.61
N LEU A 320 5.89 15.26 -14.66
CA LEU A 320 6.08 13.81 -14.64
C LEU A 320 6.87 13.33 -15.88
N GLU A 321 6.57 13.86 -17.07
CA GLU A 321 7.31 13.55 -18.29
C GLU A 321 8.77 13.99 -18.22
N GLN A 322 9.03 15.19 -17.66
CA GLN A 322 10.39 15.69 -17.45
C GLN A 322 11.18 14.81 -16.47
N GLU A 323 10.54 14.37 -15.38
CA GLU A 323 11.16 13.47 -14.41
C GLU A 323 11.48 12.11 -15.05
N GLN A 324 10.56 11.54 -15.84
CA GLN A 324 10.81 10.30 -16.57
C GLN A 324 11.99 10.42 -17.55
N GLN A 325 12.06 11.53 -18.29
CA GLN A 325 13.18 11.79 -19.20
C GLN A 325 14.50 11.95 -18.44
N ALA A 326 14.50 12.67 -17.32
CA ALA A 326 15.68 12.82 -16.47
C ALA A 326 16.14 11.46 -15.91
N MET A 327 15.20 10.62 -15.50
CA MET A 327 15.48 9.27 -14.98
C MET A 327 16.08 8.37 -16.07
N VAL A 328 15.54 8.40 -17.29
CA VAL A 328 16.08 7.69 -18.45
C VAL A 328 17.49 8.18 -18.80
N ASN A 329 17.73 9.48 -18.78
CA ASN A 329 19.04 10.07 -19.07
C ASN A 329 20.10 9.73 -18.01
N GLN A 330 19.69 9.50 -16.75
CA GLN A 330 20.57 9.10 -15.66
C GLN A 330 20.75 7.59 -15.52
N ALA A 331 19.90 6.79 -16.17
CA ALA A 331 20.00 5.33 -16.13
C ALA A 331 21.28 4.87 -16.87
N PRO A 332 22.09 3.96 -16.28
CA PRO A 332 23.28 3.45 -16.94
C PRO A 332 22.88 2.73 -18.24
N GLY A 333 23.55 3.06 -19.35
CA GLY A 333 23.14 2.67 -20.72
C GLY A 333 22.87 1.18 -20.94
N SER A 334 23.49 0.30 -20.15
CA SER A 334 23.28 -1.16 -20.20
C SER A 334 21.86 -1.61 -19.83
N LEU A 335 21.13 -0.85 -19.01
CA LEU A 335 19.76 -1.19 -18.54
C LEU A 335 18.69 -0.72 -19.53
N PHE A 336 18.92 0.43 -20.17
CA PHE A 336 18.02 0.98 -21.18
C PHE A 336 18.11 0.22 -22.51
N GLU A 337 19.32 -0.21 -22.90
CA GLU A 337 19.55 -1.03 -24.09
C GLU A 337 18.87 -2.42 -23.99
N MET A 338 18.88 -3.03 -22.81
CA MET A 338 18.20 -4.30 -22.53
C MET A 338 16.66 -4.17 -22.58
N PHE A 339 16.09 -3.06 -22.10
CA PHE A 339 14.64 -2.81 -22.14
C PHE A 339 14.14 -2.41 -23.54
N GLY A 340 14.98 -1.69 -24.30
CA GLY A 340 14.71 -1.34 -25.70
C GLY A 340 14.62 -2.56 -26.62
N GLN A 341 15.35 -3.63 -26.30
CA GLN A 341 15.31 -4.89 -27.03
C GLN A 341 14.03 -5.72 -26.78
N MET A 342 13.37 -5.56 -25.63
CA MET A 342 12.09 -6.24 -25.33
C MET A 342 10.86 -5.55 -25.94
N LYS A 343 10.95 -4.26 -26.32
CA LYS A 343 9.80 -3.46 -26.79
C LYS A 343 9.64 -3.42 -28.32
N LYS A 344 10.31 -4.30 -29.07
CA LYS A 344 10.01 -4.49 -30.50
C LYS A 344 9.01 -5.64 -30.67
N PRO A 345 7.73 -5.37 -30.98
CA PRO A 345 6.94 -6.35 -31.71
C PRO A 345 7.48 -6.39 -33.14
N GLU A 346 8.07 -7.52 -33.54
CA GLU A 346 8.35 -7.77 -34.96
C GLU A 346 7.01 -7.94 -35.70
N SER A 347 6.60 -6.90 -36.42
CA SER A 347 5.63 -7.01 -37.51
C SER A 347 6.37 -7.52 -38.76
N PRO A 348 5.92 -8.61 -39.41
CA PRO A 348 6.61 -9.15 -40.58
C PRO A 348 6.18 -8.38 -41.83
N GLU A 349 6.92 -7.34 -42.18
CA GLU A 349 6.89 -6.75 -43.52
C GLU A 349 8.32 -6.51 -44.00
N GLY A 350 8.74 -7.25 -45.04
CA GLY A 350 10.05 -7.04 -45.65
C GLY A 350 10.68 -8.22 -46.38
N GLN A 351 9.92 -9.05 -47.10
CA GLN A 351 10.48 -9.88 -48.19
C GLN A 351 9.68 -9.66 -49.47
N ALA A 352 9.84 -8.47 -50.05
CA ALA A 352 9.44 -8.20 -51.42
C ALA A 352 10.40 -7.13 -51.98
N GLY A 353 11.54 -7.58 -52.49
CA GLY A 353 12.52 -6.66 -53.05
C GLY A 353 13.78 -7.35 -53.53
N GLU A 354 13.67 -8.38 -54.36
CA GLU A 354 14.73 -8.79 -55.30
C GLU A 354 14.25 -9.93 -56.21
N ALA A 355 13.46 -9.58 -57.23
CA ALA A 355 13.34 -10.32 -58.49
C ALA A 355 12.34 -9.61 -59.41
N ARG A 356 12.83 -8.75 -60.31
CA ARG A 356 12.29 -8.47 -61.66
C ARG A 356 12.96 -7.22 -62.25
N GLN A 357 14.20 -7.37 -62.68
CA GLN A 357 14.73 -6.65 -63.84
C GLN A 357 15.14 -7.71 -64.86
N GLN A 358 14.19 -8.12 -65.70
CA GLN A 358 14.39 -8.75 -67.00
C GLN A 358 12.99 -8.96 -67.63
N GLY A 359 12.75 -8.33 -68.77
CA GLY A 359 11.58 -8.60 -69.62
C GLY A 359 10.47 -7.55 -69.60
N GLN A 360 10.71 -6.38 -70.21
CA GLN A 360 9.64 -5.60 -70.84
C GLN A 360 10.11 -5.22 -72.25
N GLU A 361 9.89 -6.15 -73.18
CA GLU A 361 9.74 -5.87 -74.61
C GLU A 361 8.77 -6.93 -75.16
N GLY A 362 7.65 -6.48 -75.74
CA GLY A 362 6.66 -7.32 -76.43
C GLY A 362 5.46 -7.73 -75.58
N ASP A 363 4.37 -6.96 -75.62
CA ASP A 363 3.15 -7.36 -76.32
C ASP A 363 2.08 -6.28 -76.16
N LEU A 364 1.73 -5.61 -77.26
CA LEU A 364 0.69 -4.59 -77.31
C LEU A 364 0.01 -4.70 -78.68
N LEU A 365 -0.67 -5.82 -78.92
CA LEU A 365 -1.59 -6.03 -80.04
C LEU A 365 -2.71 -6.98 -79.62
N GLN A 366 -3.95 -6.66 -80.05
CA GLN A 366 -5.20 -7.44 -79.93
C GLN A 366 -5.81 -7.42 -78.51
N GLU A 367 -7.06 -7.05 -78.25
CA GLU A 367 -8.29 -6.99 -79.03
C GLU A 367 -9.27 -6.12 -78.23
N ASP A 368 -9.84 -5.07 -78.83
CA ASP A 368 -11.19 -4.63 -78.43
C ASP A 368 -11.87 -3.95 -79.62
N ALA A 369 -12.52 -4.78 -80.44
CA ALA A 369 -13.41 -4.37 -81.51
C ALA A 369 -14.66 -5.26 -81.47
N GLY A 370 -15.78 -4.66 -81.08
CA GLY A 370 -17.14 -5.17 -81.28
C GLY A 370 -17.87 -5.49 -79.97
N LYS A 371 -19.09 -5.01 -79.71
CA LYS A 371 -20.16 -4.54 -80.59
C LYS A 371 -21.10 -3.63 -79.80
N LYS A 372 -21.54 -2.56 -80.48
CA LYS A 372 -22.91 -2.07 -80.39
C LYS A 372 -23.82 -3.06 -81.14
N ALA A 373 -24.85 -3.54 -80.47
CA ALA A 373 -26.24 -3.72 -80.92
C ALA A 373 -26.98 -4.56 -79.88
#